data_AF-A0A817E4W3-F1
#
_entry.id   AF-A0A817E4W3-F1
#
_cell.length_a   1.000
_cell.length_b   1.000
_cell.length_c   1.000
_cell.angle_alpha   90.00
_cell.angle_beta   90.00
_cell.angle_gamma   90.00
#
_symmetry.space_group_name_H-M   'P 1'
#
loop_
_entity.id
_entity.type
_entity.pdbx_description
1 polymer ?
#
loop_
_entity_poly.entity_id
_entity_poly.type
_entity_poly.pdbx_seq_one_letter_code
_entity_poly.pdbx_strand_id
1 'polypeptide(L)'
;MFNRRGTCEKLRKELKYDVFTFDYRGYGDSTGEPTEEGLIIDARYVYDWLHNISNGQRKIYIWGQSLGSAIACQLAARLSDDESKSLAGIVMEAPFINIHQALQTHYLALLFRWQPWFYGLTEKALLISKLSFQTRSHLSSLNCPCVLLHADDDYTIPYEHSKQLLQAGLTVRDDNRNKKKSLHFTIDMISFHHAGYGHSLMYKAPKLIPTLKHIIFDEDL
;
A
#
# COMPACT_ATOMS: atom_id res chain seq x y z
N MET A 1 18.09 6.66 -2.01
CA MET A 1 17.01 6.86 -3.00
C MET A 1 16.45 5.49 -3.37
N PHE A 2 15.23 5.15 -2.94
CA PHE A 2 14.60 3.88 -3.29
C PHE A 2 14.19 3.93 -4.76
N ASN A 3 14.94 3.24 -5.62
CA ASN A 3 14.76 3.33 -7.06
C ASN A 3 13.53 2.54 -7.51
N ARG A 4 12.37 3.19 -7.63
CA ARG A 4 11.10 2.63 -8.14
C ARG A 4 11.07 2.46 -9.66
N ARG A 5 12.18 2.77 -10.36
CA ARG A 5 12.27 2.73 -11.83
C ARG A 5 11.92 1.36 -12.40
N GLY A 6 12.29 0.27 -11.73
CA GLY A 6 11.99 -1.08 -12.19
C GLY A 6 10.49 -1.34 -12.33
N THR A 7 9.72 -1.07 -11.27
CA THR A 7 8.25 -1.17 -11.29
C THR A 7 7.64 -0.23 -12.32
N CYS A 8 8.06 1.04 -12.34
CA CYS A 8 7.52 2.04 -13.28
C CYS A 8 7.76 1.65 -14.74
N GLU A 9 8.98 1.21 -15.09
CA GLU A 9 9.31 0.75 -16.43
C GLU A 9 8.48 -0.47 -16.83
N LYS A 10 8.25 -1.40 -15.90
CA LYS A 10 7.45 -2.59 -16.15
C LYS A 10 5.99 -2.24 -16.44
N LEU A 11 5.37 -1.40 -15.61
CA LEU A 11 4.01 -0.91 -15.83
C LEU A 11 3.88 -0.18 -17.18
N ARG A 12 4.82 0.70 -17.52
CA ARG A 12 4.80 1.42 -18.80
C ARG A 12 4.99 0.49 -20.01
N LYS A 13 5.94 -0.44 -19.95
CA LYS A 13 6.31 -1.28 -21.10
C LYS A 13 5.28 -2.38 -21.35
N GLU A 14 4.83 -3.05 -20.30
CA GLU A 14 3.98 -4.25 -20.39
C GLU A 14 2.48 -3.95 -20.27
N LEU A 15 2.08 -2.95 -19.46
CA LEU A 15 0.66 -2.56 -19.34
C LEU A 15 0.27 -1.36 -20.22
N LYS A 16 1.24 -0.56 -20.69
CA LYS A 16 1.00 0.72 -21.41
C LYS A 16 0.29 1.78 -20.55
N TYR A 17 0.51 1.77 -19.24
CA TYR A 17 -0.05 2.77 -18.33
C TYR A 17 0.84 4.01 -18.28
N ASP A 18 0.20 5.17 -18.17
CA ASP A 18 0.88 6.39 -17.74
C ASP A 18 1.20 6.26 -16.25
N VAL A 19 2.48 6.40 -15.89
CA VAL A 19 2.94 6.26 -14.50
C VAL A 19 3.36 7.63 -13.99
N PHE A 20 2.69 8.07 -12.91
CA PHE A 20 3.01 9.30 -12.20
C PHE A 20 3.65 8.97 -10.85
N THR A 21 4.77 9.62 -10.55
CA THR A 21 5.49 9.50 -9.28
C THR A 21 5.84 10.88 -8.77
N PHE A 22 5.80 11.08 -7.46
CA PHE A 22 6.08 12.36 -6.81
C PHE A 22 6.76 12.12 -5.47
N ASP A 23 7.50 13.13 -4.99
CA ASP A 23 8.05 13.15 -3.64
C ASP A 23 7.04 13.80 -2.69
N TYR A 24 6.74 13.10 -1.59
CA TYR A 24 5.94 13.68 -0.50
C TYR A 24 6.67 14.84 0.16
N ARG A 25 5.95 15.73 0.85
CA ARG A 25 6.55 16.77 1.69
C ARG A 25 7.62 16.20 2.62
N GLY A 26 8.78 16.85 2.68
CA GLY A 26 9.93 16.41 3.47
C GLY A 26 10.74 15.26 2.86
N TYR A 27 10.42 14.83 1.64
CA TYR A 27 11.20 13.85 0.87
C TYR A 27 11.71 14.47 -0.43
N GLY A 28 12.87 14.01 -0.91
CA GLY A 28 13.45 14.45 -2.18
C GLY A 28 13.60 15.97 -2.24
N ASP A 29 13.03 16.57 -3.30
CA ASP A 29 13.05 18.02 -3.51
C ASP A 29 11.80 18.74 -2.93
N SER A 30 10.87 18.00 -2.31
CA SER A 30 9.65 18.54 -1.72
C SER A 30 9.90 19.13 -0.33
N THR A 31 9.37 20.33 -0.07
CA THR A 31 9.53 21.05 1.21
C THR A 31 8.51 20.59 2.27
N GLY A 32 8.70 21.01 3.52
CA GLY A 32 7.76 20.76 4.62
C GLY A 32 8.09 19.53 5.46
N GLU A 33 7.25 19.25 6.46
CA GLU A 33 7.46 18.17 7.43
C GLU A 33 6.57 16.95 7.14
N PRO A 34 7.10 15.72 7.17
CA PRO A 34 6.39 14.50 6.79
C PRO A 34 5.50 13.95 7.91
N THR A 35 4.42 14.67 8.23
CA THR A 35 3.38 14.19 9.16
C THR A 35 2.44 13.20 8.48
N GLU A 36 1.84 12.25 9.23
CA GLU A 36 0.88 11.27 8.67
C GLU A 36 -0.20 11.95 7.80
N GLU A 37 -0.90 12.94 8.36
CA GLU A 37 -1.91 13.71 7.63
C GLU A 37 -1.33 14.44 6.42
N GLY A 38 -0.13 15.01 6.55
CA GLY A 38 0.53 15.71 5.46
C GLY A 38 0.81 14.81 4.26
N LEU A 39 1.29 13.58 4.49
CA LEU A 39 1.55 12.62 3.42
C LEU A 39 0.25 12.21 2.71
N ILE A 40 -0.86 12.07 3.45
CA ILE A 40 -2.17 11.78 2.85
C ILE A 40 -2.68 12.97 2.02
N ILE A 41 -2.51 14.20 2.50
CA ILE A 41 -2.87 15.41 1.75
C ILE A 41 -2.09 15.50 0.43
N ASP A 42 -0.80 15.20 0.44
CA ASP A 42 0.02 15.21 -0.78
C ASP A 42 -0.47 14.17 -1.79
N ALA A 43 -0.73 12.95 -1.33
CA ALA A 43 -1.28 11.89 -2.19
C ALA A 43 -2.67 12.26 -2.74
N ARG A 44 -3.52 12.87 -1.92
CA ARG A 44 -4.83 13.37 -2.32
C ARG A 44 -4.72 14.47 -3.38
N TYR A 45 -3.79 15.40 -3.21
CA TYR A 45 -3.57 16.49 -4.17
C TYR A 45 -3.22 15.93 -5.56
N VAL A 46 -2.32 14.96 -5.61
CA VAL A 46 -1.94 14.30 -6.87
C VAL A 46 -3.11 13.53 -7.48
N TYR A 47 -3.88 12.79 -6.68
CA TYR A 47 -5.08 12.11 -7.16
C TYR A 47 -6.07 13.12 -7.77
N ASP A 48 -6.38 14.20 -7.06
CA ASP A 48 -7.32 15.22 -7.51
C ASP A 48 -6.84 15.89 -8.80
N TRP A 49 -5.54 16.17 -8.91
CA TRP A 49 -4.93 16.68 -10.13
C TRP A 49 -5.10 15.71 -11.30
N LEU A 50 -4.77 14.42 -11.14
CA LEU A 50 -4.93 13.39 -12.17
C LEU A 50 -6.40 13.19 -12.58
N HIS A 51 -7.31 13.21 -11.61
CA HIS A 51 -8.74 13.12 -11.85
C HIS A 51 -9.24 14.33 -12.66
N ASN A 52 -8.82 15.53 -12.31
CA ASN A 52 -9.22 16.76 -12.99
C ASN A 52 -8.66 16.86 -14.42
N ILE A 53 -7.38 16.57 -14.65
CA ILE A 53 -6.80 16.63 -16.01
C ILE A 53 -7.40 15.59 -16.95
N SER A 54 -8.00 14.53 -16.40
CA SER A 54 -8.70 13.49 -17.17
C SER A 54 -10.21 13.69 -17.23
N ASN A 55 -10.75 14.79 -16.67
CA ASN A 55 -12.19 15.03 -16.51
C ASN A 55 -12.93 13.84 -15.88
N GLY A 56 -12.27 13.12 -14.96
CA GLY A 56 -12.81 11.92 -14.33
C GLY A 56 -12.99 10.71 -15.27
N GLN A 57 -12.49 10.76 -16.50
CA GLN A 57 -12.71 9.71 -17.50
C GLN A 57 -11.69 8.57 -17.44
N ARG A 58 -10.54 8.77 -16.78
CA ARG A 58 -9.49 7.76 -16.70
C ARG A 58 -9.59 6.96 -15.41
N LYS A 59 -9.42 5.64 -15.51
CA LYS A 59 -9.21 4.76 -14.37
C LYS A 59 -7.90 5.13 -13.68
N ILE A 60 -7.95 5.38 -12.37
CA ILE A 60 -6.77 5.68 -11.55
C ILE A 60 -6.53 4.49 -10.63
N TYR A 61 -5.28 4.02 -10.60
CA TYR A 61 -4.80 2.98 -9.69
C TYR A 61 -3.69 3.55 -8.81
N ILE A 62 -3.64 3.18 -7.54
CA ILE A 62 -2.57 3.60 -6.63
C ILE A 62 -1.67 2.42 -6.31
N TRP A 63 -0.36 2.58 -6.52
CA TRP A 63 0.65 1.61 -6.12
C TRP A 63 1.47 2.16 -4.96
N GLY A 64 1.37 1.53 -3.79
CA GLY A 64 2.11 1.92 -2.59
C GLY A 64 2.99 0.78 -2.10
N GLN A 65 4.27 1.05 -1.86
CA GLN A 65 5.18 0.08 -1.22
C GLN A 65 5.55 0.54 0.19
N SER A 66 5.54 -0.38 1.16
CA SER A 66 5.94 -0.15 2.56
C SER A 66 5.14 1.01 3.15
N LEU A 67 5.75 2.11 3.60
CA LEU A 67 5.03 3.30 4.07
C LEU A 67 4.00 3.80 3.04
N GLY A 68 4.35 3.74 1.75
CA GLY A 68 3.46 4.12 0.66
C GLY A 68 2.20 3.26 0.59
N SER A 69 2.23 2.00 1.06
CA SER A 69 1.04 1.15 1.07
C SER A 69 0.02 1.61 2.12
N ALA A 70 0.50 2.04 3.29
CA ALA A 70 -0.36 2.60 4.33
C ALA A 70 -1.00 3.92 3.88
N ILE A 71 -0.21 4.78 3.23
CA ILE A 71 -0.68 6.03 2.60
C ILE A 71 -1.75 5.73 1.53
N ALA A 72 -1.47 4.78 0.64
CA ALA A 72 -2.40 4.38 -0.43
C ALA A 72 -3.72 3.85 0.14
N CYS A 73 -3.66 2.98 1.15
CA CYS A 73 -4.85 2.42 1.80
C CYS A 73 -5.69 3.51 2.49
N GLN A 74 -5.05 4.43 3.21
CA GLN A 74 -5.74 5.50 3.91
C GLN A 74 -6.36 6.52 2.94
N LEU A 75 -5.66 6.86 1.85
CA LEU A 75 -6.22 7.69 0.79
C LEU A 75 -7.43 7.01 0.13
N ALA A 76 -7.32 5.73 -0.23
CA ALA A 76 -8.42 4.98 -0.85
C ALA A 76 -9.65 4.90 0.06
N ALA A 77 -9.46 4.73 1.37
CA ALA A 77 -10.54 4.79 2.35
C ALA A 77 -11.23 6.17 2.35
N ARG A 78 -10.47 7.27 2.35
CA ARG A 78 -11.04 8.64 2.31
C ARG A 78 -11.74 8.97 0.99
N LEU A 79 -11.29 8.39 -0.12
CA LEU A 79 -11.94 8.56 -1.42
C LEU A 79 -13.24 7.77 -1.52
N SER A 80 -13.39 6.68 -0.74
CA SER A 80 -14.60 5.86 -0.76
C SER A 80 -15.83 6.59 -0.20
N ASP A 81 -15.63 7.69 0.54
CA ASP A 81 -16.70 8.56 1.05
C ASP A 81 -17.16 9.61 0.02
N ASP A 82 -16.47 9.76 -1.12
CA ASP A 82 -16.76 10.76 -2.16
C ASP A 82 -17.27 10.09 -3.44
N GLU A 83 -18.58 10.06 -3.65
CA GLU A 83 -19.20 9.40 -4.81
C GLU A 83 -18.75 9.96 -6.17
N SER A 84 -18.23 11.20 -6.20
CA SER A 84 -17.71 11.81 -7.44
C SER A 84 -16.34 11.26 -7.83
N LYS A 85 -15.67 10.54 -6.93
CA LYS A 85 -14.31 10.03 -7.10
C LYS A 85 -14.31 8.52 -6.97
N SER A 86 -13.99 7.84 -8.06
CA SER A 86 -13.80 6.38 -8.03
C SER A 86 -12.34 6.03 -8.27
N LEU A 87 -11.81 5.20 -7.37
CA LEU A 87 -10.51 4.58 -7.53
C LEU A 87 -10.71 3.19 -8.15
N ALA A 88 -9.97 2.90 -9.22
CA ALA A 88 -10.10 1.63 -9.93
C ALA A 88 -9.44 0.46 -9.18
N GLY A 89 -8.46 0.75 -8.30
CA GLY A 89 -7.93 -0.21 -7.36
C GLY A 89 -6.61 0.23 -6.71
N ILE A 90 -6.17 -0.53 -5.70
CA ILE A 90 -4.89 -0.34 -5.02
C ILE A 90 -4.00 -1.58 -5.10
N VAL A 91 -2.71 -1.35 -5.32
CA VAL A 91 -1.66 -2.37 -5.16
C VAL A 91 -0.79 -1.98 -3.98
N MET A 92 -0.76 -2.83 -2.97
CA MET A 92 0.03 -2.68 -1.75
C MET A 92 1.20 -3.64 -1.76
N GLU A 93 2.41 -3.13 -1.97
CA GLU A 93 3.65 -3.91 -2.03
C GLU A 93 4.39 -3.89 -0.68
N ALA A 94 4.72 -5.07 -0.15
CA ALA A 94 5.28 -5.24 1.19
C ALA A 94 4.57 -4.39 2.28
N PRO A 95 3.23 -4.47 2.41
CA PRO A 95 2.50 -3.65 3.35
C PRO A 95 2.67 -4.14 4.79
N PHE A 96 2.51 -3.19 5.72
CA PHE A 96 2.43 -3.46 7.15
C PHE A 96 1.05 -3.13 7.73
N ILE A 97 0.72 -3.76 8.86
CA ILE A 97 -0.57 -3.64 9.54
C ILE A 97 -0.73 -2.27 10.22
N ASN A 98 0.33 -1.86 10.92
CA ASN A 98 0.52 -0.54 11.50
C ASN A 98 2.02 -0.28 11.71
N ILE A 99 2.41 0.99 11.79
CA ILE A 99 3.82 1.35 11.90
C ILE A 99 4.47 0.87 13.21
N HIS A 100 3.69 0.76 14.28
CA HIS A 100 4.17 0.25 15.56
C HIS A 100 4.67 -1.20 15.45
N GLN A 101 3.84 -2.07 14.87
CA GLN A 101 4.18 -3.47 14.66
C GLN A 101 5.31 -3.60 13.63
N ALA A 102 5.31 -2.78 12.58
CA ALA A 102 6.39 -2.76 11.59
C ALA A 102 7.75 -2.45 12.25
N LEU A 103 7.81 -1.46 13.16
CA LEU A 103 9.04 -1.14 13.88
C LEU A 103 9.50 -2.29 14.80
N GLN A 104 8.57 -2.97 15.46
CA GLN A 104 8.90 -4.07 16.38
C GLN A 104 9.31 -5.37 15.68
N THR A 105 8.93 -5.54 14.42
CA THR A 105 9.22 -6.74 13.61
C THR A 105 10.33 -6.51 12.57
N HIS A 106 10.76 -5.26 12.37
CA HIS A 106 11.85 -4.92 11.46
C HIS A 106 13.14 -5.68 11.81
N TYR A 107 13.94 -6.11 10.83
CA TYR A 107 15.14 -6.90 11.14
C TYR A 107 16.13 -6.18 12.08
N LEU A 108 16.24 -4.85 11.99
CA LEU A 108 17.08 -4.08 12.93
C LEU A 108 16.57 -4.17 14.36
N ALA A 109 15.26 -4.29 14.58
CA ALA A 109 14.68 -4.49 15.90
C ALA A 109 15.08 -5.85 16.48
N LEU A 110 15.23 -6.88 15.66
CA LEU A 110 15.61 -8.22 16.13
C LEU A 110 16.95 -8.23 16.87
N LEU A 111 17.89 -7.36 16.48
CA LEU A 111 19.19 -7.23 17.15
C LEU A 111 19.09 -6.70 18.58
N PHE A 112 18.08 -5.88 18.87
CA PHE A 112 17.91 -5.19 20.14
C PHE A 112 16.71 -5.67 20.95
N ARG A 113 15.87 -6.57 20.41
CA ARG A 113 14.62 -7.03 21.04
C ARG A 113 14.81 -7.68 22.41
N TRP A 114 15.97 -8.28 22.67
CA TRP A 114 16.31 -8.87 23.97
C TRP A 114 16.62 -7.84 25.06
N GLN A 115 16.73 -6.56 24.70
CA GLN A 115 17.03 -5.49 25.63
C GLN A 115 15.76 -5.00 26.35
N PRO A 116 15.75 -4.86 27.68
CA PRO A 116 14.56 -4.43 28.44
C PRO A 116 14.00 -3.06 28.03
N TRP A 117 14.85 -2.16 27.53
CA TRP A 117 14.48 -0.81 27.12
C TRP A 117 13.95 -0.71 25.68
N PHE A 118 14.05 -1.77 24.88
CA PHE A 118 13.75 -1.73 23.44
C PHE A 118 12.30 -1.33 23.16
N TYR A 119 11.34 -1.97 23.81
CA TYR A 119 9.92 -1.69 23.62
C TYR A 119 9.57 -0.25 23.99
N GLY A 120 10.03 0.22 25.16
CA GLY A 120 9.82 1.61 25.60
C GLY A 120 10.45 2.66 24.67
N LEU A 121 11.58 2.35 24.02
CA LEU A 121 12.17 3.24 23.02
C LEU A 121 11.29 3.34 21.77
N THR A 122 10.80 2.21 21.24
CA THR A 122 9.93 2.21 20.06
C THR A 122 8.60 2.92 20.32
N GLU A 123 8.00 2.71 21.50
CA GLU A 123 6.80 3.42 21.92
C GLU A 123 7.05 4.93 22.03
N LYS A 124 8.15 5.34 22.66
CA LYS A 124 8.52 6.76 22.78
C LYS A 124 8.76 7.40 21.41
N ALA A 125 9.43 6.71 20.49
CA ALA A 125 9.68 7.22 19.13
C ALA A 125 8.36 7.41 18.36
N LEU A 126 7.41 6.50 18.51
CA LEU A 126 6.08 6.60 17.91
C LEU A 126 5.25 7.72 18.52
N LEU A 127 5.28 7.87 19.84
CA LEU A 127 4.61 8.97 20.54
C LEU A 127 5.15 10.34 20.11
N ILE A 128 6.47 10.45 19.95
CA ILE A 128 7.12 11.69 19.50
C ILE A 128 6.77 12.00 18.04
N SER A 129 6.87 11.00 17.16
CA SER A 129 6.60 11.17 15.73
C SER A 129 5.12 11.37 15.42
N LYS A 130 4.22 10.96 16.33
CA LYS A 130 2.76 10.96 16.16
C LYS A 130 2.30 10.20 14.90
N LEU A 131 3.12 9.26 14.42
CA LEU A 131 2.80 8.41 13.28
C LEU A 131 2.13 7.14 13.78
N SER A 132 0.96 6.83 13.21
CA SER A 132 0.17 5.64 13.58
C SER A 132 -0.05 4.70 12.40
N PHE A 133 -0.28 5.25 11.20
CA PHE A 133 -0.52 4.55 9.94
C PHE A 133 -1.24 3.21 10.11
N GLN A 134 -2.52 3.26 10.47
CA GLN A 134 -3.30 2.07 10.79
C GLN A 134 -3.91 1.42 9.53
N THR A 135 -3.07 0.81 8.68
CA THR A 135 -3.52 0.15 7.43
C THR A 135 -4.72 -0.78 7.64
N ARG A 136 -4.70 -1.58 8.71
CA ARG A 136 -5.78 -2.53 9.02
C ARG A 136 -7.14 -1.86 9.26
N SER A 137 -7.18 -0.71 9.94
CA SER A 137 -8.46 -0.05 10.26
C SER A 137 -9.08 0.60 9.03
N HIS A 138 -8.27 0.95 8.03
CA HIS A 138 -8.76 1.54 6.79
C HIS A 138 -9.36 0.51 5.82
N LEU A 139 -9.04 -0.79 5.96
CA LEU A 139 -9.60 -1.84 5.09
C LEU A 139 -11.13 -1.88 5.12
N SER A 140 -11.78 -1.59 6.26
CA SER A 140 -13.25 -1.61 6.38
C SER A 140 -13.95 -0.51 5.59
N SER A 141 -13.24 0.54 5.23
CA SER A 141 -13.76 1.69 4.49
C SER A 141 -13.43 1.63 3.00
N LEU A 142 -12.65 0.65 2.55
CA LEU A 142 -12.33 0.51 1.13
C LEU A 142 -13.56 0.09 0.32
N ASN A 143 -13.73 0.72 -0.84
CA ASN A 143 -14.77 0.39 -1.82
C ASN A 143 -14.20 0.09 -3.22
N CYS A 144 -12.96 -0.38 -3.30
CA CYS A 144 -12.29 -0.72 -4.55
C CYS A 144 -11.48 -2.03 -4.43
N PRO A 145 -11.11 -2.67 -5.55
CA PRO A 145 -10.21 -3.82 -5.55
C PRO A 145 -8.84 -3.52 -4.94
N CYS A 146 -8.33 -4.46 -4.15
CA CYS A 146 -7.07 -4.34 -3.44
C CYS A 146 -6.21 -5.60 -3.64
N VAL A 147 -4.94 -5.41 -4.01
CA VAL A 147 -3.97 -6.52 -4.15
C VAL A 147 -2.78 -6.30 -3.23
N LEU A 148 -2.49 -7.30 -2.40
CA LEU A 148 -1.27 -7.36 -1.60
C LEU A 148 -0.18 -8.08 -2.39
N LEU A 149 1.00 -7.47 -2.55
CA LEU A 149 2.19 -8.12 -3.09
C LEU A 149 3.20 -8.31 -1.97
N HIS A 150 3.70 -9.52 -1.79
CA HIS A 150 4.71 -9.76 -0.75
C HIS A 150 5.62 -10.95 -1.09
N ALA A 151 6.92 -10.77 -0.93
CA ALA A 151 7.88 -11.86 -1.02
C ALA A 151 8.19 -12.45 0.38
N ASP A 152 8.20 -13.77 0.52
CA ASP A 152 8.44 -14.39 1.84
C ASP A 152 9.88 -14.25 2.36
N ASP A 153 10.79 -13.81 1.49
CA ASP A 153 12.17 -13.44 1.79
C ASP A 153 12.35 -11.93 2.06
N ASP A 154 11.25 -11.21 2.33
CA ASP A 154 11.30 -9.82 2.82
C ASP A 154 11.74 -9.77 4.30
N TYR A 155 13.01 -9.48 4.50
CA TYR A 155 13.58 -9.25 5.84
C TYR A 155 13.29 -7.85 6.40
N THR A 156 12.81 -6.90 5.59
CA THR A 156 12.51 -5.54 6.05
C THR A 156 11.17 -5.49 6.73
N ILE A 157 10.14 -5.97 6.05
CA ILE A 157 8.78 -6.11 6.57
C ILE A 157 8.40 -7.59 6.48
N PRO A 158 8.23 -8.29 7.59
CA PRO A 158 7.92 -9.71 7.53
C PRO A 158 6.60 -10.01 6.79
N TYR A 159 6.62 -11.07 6.00
CA TYR A 159 5.50 -11.59 5.21
C TYR A 159 4.21 -11.79 6.01
N GLU A 160 4.33 -12.06 7.32
CA GLU A 160 3.24 -12.16 8.29
C GLU A 160 2.30 -10.96 8.28
N HIS A 161 2.81 -9.76 7.99
CA HIS A 161 1.98 -8.57 7.94
C HIS A 161 0.93 -8.64 6.84
N SER A 162 1.30 -9.12 5.65
CA SER A 162 0.34 -9.27 4.56
C SER A 162 -0.63 -10.42 4.78
N LYS A 163 -0.20 -11.53 5.39
CA LYS A 163 -1.13 -12.60 5.79
C LYS A 163 -2.22 -12.09 6.74
N GLN A 164 -1.83 -11.30 7.73
CA GLN A 164 -2.77 -10.71 8.69
C GLN A 164 -3.68 -9.66 8.04
N LEU A 165 -3.17 -8.84 7.12
CA LEU A 165 -3.98 -7.89 6.35
C LEU A 165 -4.97 -8.60 5.43
N LEU A 166 -4.56 -9.66 4.75
CA LEU A 166 -5.44 -10.49 3.93
C LEU A 166 -6.57 -11.06 4.78
N GLN A 167 -6.23 -11.67 5.93
CA GLN A 167 -7.25 -12.23 6.82
C GLN A 167 -8.23 -11.16 7.31
N ALA A 168 -7.74 -9.98 7.70
CA ALA A 168 -8.59 -8.87 8.13
C ALA A 168 -9.51 -8.37 7.01
N GLY A 169 -8.98 -8.24 5.78
CA GLY A 169 -9.75 -7.83 4.62
C GLY A 169 -10.80 -8.86 4.21
N LEU A 170 -10.49 -10.16 4.27
CA LEU A 170 -11.47 -11.22 4.01
C LEU A 170 -12.62 -11.19 5.02
N THR A 171 -12.33 -10.96 6.30
CA THR A 171 -13.38 -10.77 7.33
C THR A 171 -14.27 -9.56 7.00
N VAL A 172 -13.69 -8.42 6.62
CA VAL A 172 -14.46 -7.24 6.20
C VAL A 172 -15.35 -7.54 5.00
N ARG A 173 -14.80 -8.22 3.98
CA ARG A 173 -15.53 -8.59 2.77
C ARG A 173 -16.73 -9.50 3.10
N ASP A 174 -16.50 -10.52 3.92
CA ASP A 174 -17.54 -11.47 4.30
C ASP A 174 -18.62 -10.80 5.16
N ASP A 175 -18.24 -9.88 6.06
CA ASP A 175 -19.16 -9.04 6.83
C ASP A 175 -20.01 -8.14 5.93
N ASN A 176 -19.41 -7.51 4.91
CA ASN A 176 -20.12 -6.67 3.95
C ASN A 176 -21.12 -7.49 3.13
N ARG A 177 -20.72 -8.71 2.70
CA ARG A 177 -21.60 -9.66 2.01
C ARG A 177 -22.79 -10.06 2.89
N ASN A 178 -22.55 -10.39 4.15
CA ASN A 178 -23.60 -10.75 5.11
C ASN A 178 -24.58 -9.59 5.35
N LYS A 179 -24.07 -8.36 5.38
CA LYS A 179 -24.88 -7.14 5.55
C LYS A 179 -25.53 -6.64 4.25
N LYS A 180 -25.36 -7.36 3.12
CA LYS A 180 -25.80 -6.94 1.77
C LYS A 180 -25.35 -5.52 1.40
N LYS A 181 -24.18 -5.10 1.87
CA LYS A 181 -23.55 -3.83 1.50
C LYS A 181 -22.84 -3.95 0.15
N SER A 182 -22.35 -2.83 -0.37
CA SER A 182 -21.52 -2.77 -1.58
C SER A 182 -20.47 -3.88 -1.60
N LEU A 183 -20.44 -4.63 -2.70
CA LEU A 183 -19.51 -5.75 -2.95
C LEU A 183 -18.27 -5.32 -3.76
N HIS A 184 -18.09 -4.02 -4.01
CA HIS A 184 -16.98 -3.52 -4.83
C HIS A 184 -15.61 -3.70 -4.17
N PHE A 185 -15.55 -3.92 -2.85
CA PHE A 185 -14.31 -4.27 -2.16
C PHE A 185 -13.96 -5.74 -2.36
N THR A 186 -12.85 -5.98 -3.05
CA THR A 186 -12.16 -7.28 -3.12
C THR A 186 -10.75 -7.14 -2.56
N ILE A 187 -10.23 -8.24 -2.02
CA ILE A 187 -8.85 -8.31 -1.55
C ILE A 187 -8.24 -9.64 -1.95
N ASP A 188 -7.08 -9.56 -2.60
CA ASP A 188 -6.29 -10.70 -3.04
C ASP A 188 -4.82 -10.52 -2.65
N MET A 189 -4.07 -11.61 -2.66
CA MET A 189 -2.65 -11.60 -2.32
C MET A 189 -1.85 -12.38 -3.35
N ILE A 190 -0.81 -11.76 -3.88
CA ILE A 190 0.22 -12.40 -4.70
C ILE A 190 1.46 -12.54 -3.84
N SER A 191 1.81 -13.79 -3.58
CA SER A 191 2.95 -14.16 -2.74
C SER A 191 4.09 -14.71 -3.59
N PHE A 192 5.31 -14.30 -3.29
CA PHE A 192 6.50 -14.82 -3.94
C PHE A 192 7.30 -15.66 -2.96
N HIS A 193 7.38 -16.96 -3.22
CA HIS A 193 8.02 -17.91 -2.32
C HIS A 193 9.45 -18.22 -2.73
N HIS A 194 10.41 -17.95 -1.84
CA HIS A 194 11.84 -18.22 -1.98
C HIS A 194 12.43 -17.75 -3.31
N ALA A 195 11.96 -16.58 -3.79
CA ALA A 195 12.22 -16.12 -5.15
C ALA A 195 13.39 -15.13 -5.28
N GLY A 196 14.02 -14.72 -4.17
CA GLY A 196 15.11 -13.74 -4.16
C GLY A 196 14.65 -12.31 -4.41
N TYR A 197 13.37 -11.99 -4.16
CA TYR A 197 12.81 -10.67 -4.47
C TYR A 197 12.90 -9.70 -3.29
N GLY A 198 12.80 -10.21 -2.06
CA GLY A 198 12.83 -9.41 -0.84
C GLY A 198 11.89 -8.21 -0.90
N HIS A 199 12.32 -7.10 -0.28
CA HIS A 199 11.47 -5.93 -0.06
C HIS A 199 11.13 -5.10 -1.32
N SER A 200 11.89 -5.21 -2.43
CA SER A 200 11.81 -4.21 -3.51
C SER A 200 12.07 -4.75 -4.92
N LEU A 201 12.29 -6.05 -5.09
CA LEU A 201 12.55 -6.63 -6.41
C LEU A 201 11.39 -7.48 -6.92
N MET A 202 10.20 -7.40 -6.30
CA MET A 202 9.01 -8.15 -6.74
C MET A 202 8.60 -7.82 -8.18
N TYR A 203 8.90 -6.60 -8.67
CA TYR A 203 8.70 -6.23 -10.07
C TYR A 203 9.47 -7.14 -11.04
N LYS A 204 10.55 -7.82 -10.62
CA LYS A 204 11.29 -8.76 -11.46
C LYS A 204 10.53 -10.05 -11.73
N ALA A 205 9.48 -10.36 -10.97
CA ALA A 205 8.70 -11.57 -11.16
C ALA A 205 8.07 -11.63 -12.56
N PRO A 206 8.39 -12.65 -13.38
CA PRO A 206 7.91 -12.72 -14.77
C PRO A 206 6.39 -12.74 -14.89
N LYS A 207 5.69 -13.36 -13.94
CA LYS A 207 4.23 -13.49 -13.94
C LYS A 207 3.49 -12.34 -13.23
N LEU A 208 4.19 -11.36 -12.66
CA LEU A 208 3.55 -10.28 -11.90
C LEU A 208 2.48 -9.54 -12.73
N ILE A 209 2.84 -9.07 -13.92
CA ILE A 209 1.95 -8.28 -14.75
C ILE A 209 0.78 -9.10 -15.28
N PRO A 210 0.98 -10.31 -15.86
CA PRO A 210 -0.13 -11.20 -16.22
C PRO A 210 -1.09 -11.47 -15.06
N THR A 211 -0.59 -11.70 -13.85
CA THR A 211 -1.45 -11.94 -12.68
C THR A 211 -2.20 -10.67 -12.25
N LEU A 212 -1.55 -9.51 -12.26
CA LEU A 212 -2.21 -8.25 -11.94
C LEU A 212 -3.32 -7.88 -12.94
N LYS A 213 -3.14 -8.17 -14.24
CA LYS A 213 -4.18 -7.94 -15.25
C LYS A 213 -5.49 -8.62 -14.89
N HIS A 214 -5.39 -9.89 -14.49
CA HIS A 214 -6.53 -10.71 -14.11
C HIS A 214 -7.19 -10.27 -12.79
N ILE A 215 -6.40 -9.78 -11.83
CA ILE A 215 -6.92 -9.52 -10.47
C ILE A 215 -7.47 -8.10 -10.33
N ILE A 216 -6.80 -7.09 -10.89
CA ILE A 216 -7.11 -5.68 -10.57
C ILE A 216 -7.34 -4.79 -11.79
N PHE A 217 -6.71 -5.07 -12.93
CA PHE A 217 -6.87 -4.19 -14.10
C PHE A 217 -8.10 -4.49 -14.94
N ASP A 218 -8.78 -5.62 -14.71
CA ASP A 218 -10.01 -6.02 -15.42
C ASP A 218 -9.79 -5.97 -16.94
N GLU A 219 -8.62 -6.44 -17.37
CA GLU A 219 -8.21 -6.54 -18.77
C GLU A 219 -8.21 -8.03 -19.16
N ASP A 220 -9.18 -8.45 -19.97
CA ASP A 220 -9.14 -9.74 -20.67
C ASP A 220 -7.96 -9.73 -21.68
N LEU A 221 -7.22 -10.84 -21.73
CA LEU A 221 -6.02 -11.03 -22.56
C LEU A 221 -6.28 -11.03 -24.06
#